data_AF-A0A953J6V3-F1
#
_entry.id   AF-A0A953J6V3-F1
#
_cell.length_a   1.000
_cell.length_b   1.000
_cell.length_c   1.000
_cell.angle_alpha   90.00
_cell.angle_beta   90.00
_cell.angle_gamma   90.00
#
_symmetry.space_group_name_H-M   'P 1'
#
loop_
_entity.id
_entity.type
_entity.pdbx_description
1 polymer ?
#
loop_
_entity_poly.entity_id
_entity_poly.type
_entity_poly.pdbx_seq_one_letter_code
_entity_poly.pdbx_strand_id
1 'polypeptide(L)'
;MERTHPGKQSPVFGYRTYFLVWGALVVLLAVTVLVARAGLTRYSVPVNFLIASLKAGLVLEFFMHLKHEDRFVKGILALGILTLTAILGLTYADTWYR
;
A
#
# COMPACT_ATOMS: atom_id res chain seq x y z
N MET A 1 35.08 -40.30 -18.20
CA MET A 1 35.42 -38.86 -18.09
C MET A 1 34.18 -38.14 -17.60
N GLU A 2 34.14 -37.96 -16.28
CA GLU A 2 33.03 -37.41 -15.49
C GLU A 2 32.67 -36.00 -15.96
N ARG A 3 31.40 -35.76 -16.36
CA ARG A 3 30.94 -34.40 -16.66
C ARG A 3 30.64 -33.69 -15.35
N THR A 4 31.62 -32.94 -14.85
CA THR A 4 31.43 -32.00 -13.75
C THR A 4 30.49 -30.88 -14.19
N HIS A 5 29.21 -30.97 -13.82
CA HIS A 5 28.28 -29.85 -13.90
C HIS A 5 28.59 -28.88 -12.74
N PRO A 6 29.04 -27.64 -13.00
CA PRO A 6 29.17 -26.64 -11.95
C PRO A 6 27.76 -26.21 -11.53
N GLY A 7 27.38 -26.57 -10.29
CA GLY A 7 26.18 -26.06 -9.65
C GLY A 7 26.28 -24.54 -9.53
N LYS A 8 25.66 -23.82 -10.47
CA LYS A 8 25.51 -22.36 -10.41
C LYS A 8 24.69 -22.05 -9.17
N GLN A 9 25.36 -21.51 -8.15
CA GLN A 9 24.76 -20.94 -6.97
C GLN A 9 23.76 -19.87 -7.42
N SER A 10 22.48 -20.09 -7.15
CA SER A 10 21.41 -19.15 -7.42
C SER A 10 21.75 -17.83 -6.70
N PRO A 11 21.96 -16.71 -7.39
CA PRO A 11 22.13 -15.45 -6.71
C PRO A 11 20.81 -15.16 -6.01
N VAL A 12 20.83 -15.14 -4.68
CA VAL A 12 19.67 -14.87 -3.82
C VAL A 12 19.34 -13.39 -3.97
N PHE A 13 18.72 -13.02 -5.09
CA PHE A 13 18.25 -11.67 -5.34
C PHE A 13 17.06 -11.37 -4.40
N GLY A 14 17.22 -10.39 -3.51
CA GLY A 14 16.14 -9.44 -3.21
C GLY A 14 15.26 -9.62 -1.96
N TYR A 15 15.50 -10.56 -1.05
CA TYR A 15 14.64 -10.69 0.16
C TYR A 15 14.69 -9.48 1.11
N ARG A 16 15.80 -8.71 1.09
CA ARG A 16 15.97 -7.53 1.96
C ARG A 16 14.91 -6.45 1.72
N THR A 17 14.51 -6.21 0.46
CA THR A 17 13.52 -5.19 0.13
C THR A 17 12.15 -5.56 0.69
N TYR A 18 11.73 -6.83 0.53
CA TYR A 18 10.46 -7.31 1.08
C TYR A 18 10.40 -7.22 2.61
N PHE A 19 11.49 -7.55 3.29
CA PHE A 19 11.54 -7.50 4.76
C PHE A 19 11.51 -6.07 5.31
N LEU A 20 12.13 -5.11 4.62
CA LEU A 20 12.13 -3.69 4.98
C LEU A 20 10.72 -3.08 4.82
N VAL A 21 10.03 -3.42 3.72
CA VAL A 21 8.65 -2.98 3.45
C VAL A 21 7.69 -3.60 4.44
N TRP A 22 7.84 -4.90 4.75
CA TRP A 22 7.08 -5.57 5.81
C TRP A 22 7.22 -4.83 7.14
N GLY A 23 8.44 -4.44 7.53
CA GLY A 23 8.68 -3.61 8.71
C GLY A 23 7.95 -2.26 8.65
N ALA A 24 8.01 -1.56 7.52
CA ALA A 24 7.32 -0.28 7.34
C ALA A 24 5.78 -0.41 7.46
N LEU A 25 5.19 -1.47 6.90
CA LEU A 25 3.76 -1.79 7.04
C LEU A 25 3.36 -2.08 8.49
N VAL A 26 4.19 -2.83 9.22
CA VAL A 26 3.96 -3.13 10.64
C VAL A 26 4.02 -1.86 11.48
N VAL A 27 5.01 -0.97 11.23
CA VAL A 27 5.10 0.33 11.90
C VAL A 27 3.86 1.17 11.61
N LEU A 28 3.43 1.25 10.35
CA LEU A 28 2.27 2.02 9.95
C LEU A 28 0.96 1.45 10.53
N LEU A 29 0.89 0.13 10.69
CA LEU A 29 -0.19 -0.54 11.42
C LEU A 29 -0.19 -0.17 12.91
N ALA A 30 0.97 -0.21 13.57
CA ALA A 30 1.09 0.19 14.97
C ALA A 30 0.65 1.64 15.19
N VAL A 31 1.07 2.55 14.31
CA VAL A 31 0.62 3.96 14.30
C VAL A 31 -0.89 4.05 14.12
N THR A 32 -1.48 3.29 13.19
CA THR A 32 -2.94 3.27 12.98
C THR A 32 -3.68 2.84 14.25
N VAL A 33 -3.20 1.78 14.92
CA VAL A 33 -3.83 1.26 16.15
C VAL A 33 -3.69 2.25 17.29
N LEU A 34 -2.55 2.94 17.42
CA LEU A 34 -2.34 3.98 18.42
C LEU A 34 -3.30 5.16 18.23
N VAL A 35 -3.43 5.62 17.00
CA VAL A 35 -4.35 6.72 16.64
C VAL A 35 -5.80 6.32 16.86
N ALA A 36 -6.19 5.09 16.48
CA ALA A 36 -7.52 4.55 16.75
C ALA A 36 -7.81 4.43 18.25
N ARG A 37 -6.80 4.06 19.06
CA ARG A 37 -6.91 4.00 20.53
C ARG A 37 -6.93 5.38 21.19
N ALA A 38 -6.36 6.41 20.57
CA ALA A 38 -6.36 7.77 21.09
C ALA A 38 -7.75 8.45 21.09
N GLY A 39 -8.77 7.83 20.49
CA GLY A 39 -10.18 8.20 20.74
C GLY A 39 -10.58 9.60 20.27
N LEU A 40 -10.05 10.07 19.12
CA LEU A 40 -10.46 11.34 18.52
C LEU A 40 -11.85 11.23 17.88
N THR A 41 -12.92 11.23 18.68
CA THR A 41 -14.30 10.92 18.23
C THR A 41 -14.79 11.82 17.07
N ARG A 42 -14.32 13.06 16.95
CA ARG A 42 -14.74 14.00 15.89
C ARG A 42 -13.78 14.10 14.68
N TYR A 43 -12.50 13.78 14.88
CA TYR A 43 -11.48 13.86 13.83
C TYR A 43 -11.07 12.47 13.29
N SER A 44 -11.69 11.39 13.78
CA SER A 44 -11.36 10.01 13.40
C SER A 44 -11.49 9.75 11.90
N VAL A 45 -12.49 10.34 11.23
CA VAL A 45 -12.75 10.10 9.81
C VAL A 45 -11.61 10.64 8.92
N PRO A 46 -11.27 11.94 8.92
CA PRO A 46 -10.19 12.46 8.08
C PRO A 46 -8.83 11.85 8.46
N VAL A 47 -8.60 11.57 9.74
CA VAL A 47 -7.35 10.96 10.22
C VAL A 47 -7.20 9.51 9.73
N ASN A 48 -8.24 8.68 9.84
CA ASN A 48 -8.20 7.31 9.31
C ASN A 48 -8.00 7.30 7.79
N PHE A 49 -8.60 8.26 7.08
CA PHE A 49 -8.42 8.42 5.64
C PHE A 49 -6.97 8.69 5.27
N LEU A 50 -6.32 9.63 5.97
CA LEU A 50 -4.91 9.96 5.73
C LEU A 50 -4.01 8.74 5.95
N ILE A 51 -4.24 7.99 7.03
CA ILE A 51 -3.46 6.78 7.35
C ILE A 51 -3.72 5.66 6.33
N ALA A 52 -4.97 5.50 5.90
CA ALA A 52 -5.34 4.55 4.85
C ALA A 52 -4.65 4.87 3.53
N SER A 53 -4.62 6.14 3.11
CA SER A 53 -3.91 6.59 1.91
C SER A 53 -2.40 6.33 2.00
N LEU A 54 -1.79 6.56 3.16
CA LEU A 54 -0.35 6.31 3.35
C LEU A 54 -0.02 4.81 3.27
N LYS A 55 -0.86 3.95 3.86
CA LYS A 55 -0.75 2.49 3.70
C LYS A 55 -0.90 2.08 2.24
N ALA A 56 -1.93 2.57 1.57
CA ALA A 56 -2.21 2.25 0.17
C ALA A 56 -1.05 2.67 -0.75
N GLY A 57 -0.46 3.86 -0.52
CA GLY A 57 0.71 4.34 -1.25
C GLY A 57 1.93 3.43 -1.11
N LEU A 58 2.26 2.99 0.12
CA LEU A 58 3.35 2.04 0.35
C LEU A 58 3.11 0.69 -0.35
N VAL A 59 1.87 0.19 -0.31
CA VAL A 59 1.50 -1.06 -1.00
C VAL A 59 1.65 -0.90 -2.52
N LEU A 60 1.23 0.24 -3.08
CA LEU A 60 1.34 0.56 -4.50
C LEU A 60 2.79 0.60 -4.99
N GLU A 61 3.66 1.29 -4.27
CA GLU A 61 5.05 1.49 -4.69
C GLU A 61 5.87 0.20 -4.62
N PHE A 62 5.64 -0.61 -3.58
CA PHE A 62 6.51 -1.74 -3.26
C PHE A 62 5.92 -3.11 -3.61
N PHE A 63 4.65 -3.39 -3.30
CA PHE A 63 4.06 -4.71 -3.55
C PHE A 63 3.56 -4.86 -4.98
N MET A 64 3.05 -3.78 -5.58
CA MET A 64 2.62 -3.80 -6.98
C MET A 64 3.75 -3.54 -7.97
N HIS A 65 4.99 -3.37 -7.50
CA HIS A 65 6.17 -3.12 -8.35
C HIS A 65 5.90 -2.08 -9.46
N LEU A 66 5.09 -1.07 -9.15
CA LEU A 66 4.55 -0.12 -10.12
C LEU A 66 5.66 0.67 -10.83
N LYS A 67 6.85 0.72 -10.24
CA LYS A 67 8.04 1.33 -10.84
C LYS A 67 8.63 0.51 -12.01
N HIS A 68 8.35 -0.80 -12.09
CA HIS A 68 8.85 -1.72 -13.14
C HIS A 68 7.74 -2.34 -14.02
N GLU A 69 6.47 -2.21 -13.64
CA GLU A 69 5.31 -2.77 -14.36
C GLU A 69 4.77 -1.84 -15.47
N ASP A 70 4.08 -2.45 -16.43
CA ASP A 70 3.58 -1.81 -17.67
C ASP A 70 2.60 -0.65 -17.40
N ARG A 71 2.59 0.36 -18.29
CA ARG A 71 1.74 1.56 -18.17
C ARG A 71 0.25 1.23 -18.08
N PHE A 72 -0.16 0.07 -18.59
CA PHE A 72 -1.54 -0.41 -18.52
C PHE A 72 -2.02 -0.65 -17.07
N VAL A 73 -1.19 -1.25 -16.22
CA VAL A 73 -1.53 -1.52 -14.81
C VAL A 73 -1.68 -0.20 -14.02
N LYS A 74 -0.81 0.78 -14.29
CA LYS A 74 -0.94 2.14 -13.75
C LYS A 74 -2.27 2.80 -14.14
N GLY A 75 -2.73 2.61 -15.38
CA GLY A 75 -3.99 3.17 -15.86
C GLY A 75 -5.21 2.61 -15.14
N ILE A 76 -5.27 1.29 -14.97
CA ILE A 76 -6.37 0.62 -14.23
C ILE A 76 -6.37 1.07 -12.76
N LEU A 77 -5.20 1.19 -12.16
CA LEU A 77 -5.05 1.60 -10.77
C LEU A 77 -5.48 3.06 -10.54
N ALA A 78 -5.09 3.95 -11.45
CA ALA A 78 -5.54 5.34 -11.44
C ALA A 78 -7.07 5.44 -11.60
N LEU A 79 -7.66 4.63 -12.50
CA LEU A 79 -9.11 4.55 -12.67
C LEU A 79 -9.82 4.06 -11.40
N GLY A 80 -9.26 3.04 -10.73
CA GLY A 80 -9.77 2.55 -9.45
C GLY A 80 -9.71 3.61 -8.34
N ILE A 81 -8.58 4.30 -8.20
CA ILE A 81 -8.42 5.40 -7.21
C ILE A 81 -9.38 6.56 -7.51
N LEU A 82 -9.52 6.95 -8.78
CA LEU A 82 -10.45 8.00 -9.20
C LEU A 82 -11.89 7.62 -8.83
N THR A 83 -12.31 6.41 -9.18
CA THR A 83 -13.66 5.90 -8.90
C THR A 83 -13.91 5.85 -7.39
N LEU A 84 -12.95 5.34 -6.61
CA LEU A 84 -13.04 5.28 -5.15
C LEU A 84 -13.18 6.70 -4.56
N THR A 85 -12.35 7.64 -5.02
CA THR A 85 -12.37 9.04 -4.57
C THR A 85 -13.71 9.70 -4.89
N ALA A 86 -14.27 9.46 -6.07
CA ALA A 86 -15.57 9.97 -6.47
C ALA A 86 -16.70 9.44 -5.57
N ILE A 87 -16.72 8.12 -5.31
CA ILE A 87 -17.72 7.50 -4.42
C ILE A 87 -17.62 8.09 -3.02
N LEU A 88 -16.41 8.15 -2.45
CA LEU A 88 -16.18 8.66 -1.09
C LEU A 88 -16.54 10.14 -0.95
N GLY A 89 -16.21 10.96 -1.95
CA GLY A 89 -16.60 12.37 -1.99
C GLY A 89 -18.12 12.54 -2.04
N LEU A 90 -18.80 11.73 -2.86
CA LEU A 90 -20.26 11.77 -2.98
C LEU A 90 -20.94 11.31 -1.69
N THR A 91 -20.48 10.23 -1.06
CA THR A 91 -21.00 9.75 0.22
C THR A 91 -20.83 10.77 1.35
N TYR A 92 -19.68 11.47 1.39
CA TYR A 92 -19.45 12.51 2.39
C TYR A 92 -20.34 13.74 2.15
N ALA A 93 -20.50 14.15 0.88
CA ALA A 93 -21.42 15.23 0.51
C ALA A 93 -22.88 14.88 0.86
N ASP A 94 -23.31 13.65 0.58
CA ASP A 94 -24.65 13.14 0.90
C ASP A 94 -24.90 13.10 2.41
N THR A 95 -23.93 12.63 3.19
CA THR A 95 -24.01 12.59 4.66
C THR A 95 -24.11 13.99 5.26
N TRP A 96 -23.48 15.00 4.65
CA TRP A 96 -23.52 16.39 5.13
C TRP A 96 -24.83 17.10 4.75
N TYR A 97 -25.45 16.72 3.63
CA TYR A 97 -26.71 17.31 3.17
C TYR A 97 -27.96 16.69 3.83
N ARG A 98 -27.79 15.65 4.65
CA ARG A 98 -28.83 15.02 5.48
C ARG A 98 -28.83 15.58 6.90
#